data_AF-A0A8F6U273-F1
#
_entry.id   AF-A0A8F6U273-F1
#
_cell.length_a   1.000
_cell.length_b   1.000
_cell.length_c   1.000
_cell.angle_alpha   90.00
_cell.angle_beta   90.00
_cell.angle_gamma   90.00
#
_symmetry.space_group_name_H-M   'P 1'
#
loop_
_entity.id
_entity.type
_entity.pdbx_description
1 polymer ?
#
loop_
_entity_poly.entity_id
_entity_poly.type
_entity_poly.pdbx_seq_one_letter_code
_entity_poly.pdbx_strand_id
1 'polypeptide(L)' 'MAVPKKRTSISKKRIRKNVWKRKGYWAALKAFSLSKSLSTGNSKSFFCPTKKINNQRLKKPK' A
#
# COMPACT_ATOMS: atom_id res chain seq x y z
N MET A 1 -15.45 -1.42 -36.91
CA MET A 1 -15.27 -1.33 -35.44
C MET A 1 -16.57 -0.85 -34.80
N ALA A 2 -16.94 -1.37 -33.63
CA ALA A 2 -18.16 -0.93 -32.95
C ALA A 2 -17.96 0.47 -32.32
N VAL A 3 -18.89 1.38 -32.58
CA VAL A 3 -18.87 2.77 -32.07
C VAL A 3 -19.97 2.96 -31.02
N PRO A 4 -19.70 3.60 -29.88
CA PRO A 4 -20.72 3.85 -28.88
C PRO A 4 -21.79 4.81 -29.40
N LYS A 5 -23.05 4.36 -29.43
CA LYS A 5 -24.18 5.18 -29.93
C LYS A 5 -24.49 6.38 -29.04
N LYS A 6 -24.20 6.29 -27.74
CA LYS A 6 -24.47 7.33 -26.72
C LYS A 6 -23.33 7.36 -25.70
N ARG A 7 -23.12 8.55 -25.11
CA ARG A 7 -22.17 8.69 -24.00
C ARG A 7 -22.67 7.94 -22.76
N THR A 8 -21.72 7.45 -21.96
CA THR A 8 -22.06 6.86 -20.67
C THR A 8 -22.56 7.93 -19.70
N SER A 9 -23.57 7.60 -18.89
CA SER A 9 -24.03 8.49 -17.83
C SER A 9 -22.92 8.73 -16.81
N ILE A 10 -22.98 9.87 -16.12
CA ILE A 10 -21.96 10.27 -15.14
C ILE A 10 -21.83 9.24 -14.03
N SER A 11 -22.96 8.72 -13.53
CA SER A 11 -22.99 7.67 -12.51
C SER A 11 -22.29 6.39 -12.98
N LYS A 12 -22.63 5.87 -14.17
CA LYS A 12 -22.01 4.66 -14.74
C LYS A 12 -20.50 4.83 -14.97
N LYS A 13 -20.05 6.04 -15.33
CA LYS A 13 -18.62 6.37 -15.44
C LYS A 13 -17.92 6.33 -14.09
N ARG A 14 -18.52 6.91 -13.04
CA ARG A 14 -17.96 6.94 -11.68
C ARG A 14 -17.85 5.54 -11.08
N ILE A 15 -18.87 4.70 -11.22
CA ILE A 15 -18.86 3.31 -10.72
C ILE A 15 -17.67 2.53 -11.29
N ARG A 16 -17.45 2.58 -12.61
CA ARG A 16 -16.32 1.92 -13.26
C ARG A 16 -14.96 2.40 -12.71
N LYS A 17 -14.81 3.72 -12.51
CA LYS A 17 -13.59 4.28 -11.89
C LYS A 17 -13.41 3.82 -10.44
N ASN A 18 -14.49 3.73 -9.67
CA ASN A 18 -14.43 3.28 -8.27
C ASN A 18 -13.99 1.81 -8.16
N VAL A 19 -14.43 0.94 -9.06
CA VAL A 19 -13.95 -0.45 -9.12
C VAL A 19 -12.43 -0.50 -9.33
N TRP A 20 -11.89 0.33 -10.21
CA TRP A 20 -10.45 0.42 -10.42
C TRP A 20 -9.72 0.95 -9.17
N LYS A 21 -10.22 2.04 -8.56
CA LYS A 21 -9.64 2.62 -7.33
C LYS A 21 -9.69 1.67 -6.13
N ARG A 22 -10.72 0.83 -6.01
CA ARG A 22 -10.88 -0.15 -4.92
C ARG A 22 -9.74 -1.17 -4.85
N LYS A 23 -9.08 -1.45 -5.98
CA LYS A 23 -7.91 -2.34 -5.99
C LYS A 23 -6.74 -1.80 -5.15
N GLY A 24 -6.58 -0.48 -5.11
CA GLY A 24 -5.53 0.17 -4.30
C GLY A 24 -5.73 -0.02 -2.79
N TYR A 25 -6.98 -0.04 -2.33
CA TYR A 25 -7.31 -0.30 -0.92
C TYR A 25 -6.80 -1.67 -0.45
N TRP A 26 -7.02 -2.72 -1.25
CA TRP A 26 -6.53 -4.06 -0.95
C TRP A 26 -5.00 -4.15 -0.94
N ALA A 27 -4.33 -3.44 -1.85
CA ALA A 27 -2.88 -3.36 -1.87
C ALA A 27 -2.35 -2.66 -0.60
N ALA A 28 -3.00 -1.57 -0.18
CA ALA A 28 -2.62 -0.84 1.03
C ALA A 28 -2.77 -1.69 2.29
N LEU A 29 -3.86 -2.47 2.43
CA LEU A 29 -4.03 -3.38 3.56
C LEU A 29 -2.93 -4.43 3.64
N LYS A 30 -2.58 -5.05 2.51
CA LYS A 30 -1.49 -6.04 2.45
C LYS A 30 -0.15 -5.40 2.77
N ALA A 31 0.14 -4.22 2.21
CA ALA A 31 1.37 -3.48 2.47
C ALA A 31 1.49 -3.07 3.96
N PHE A 32 0.39 -2.65 4.58
CA PHE A 32 0.38 -2.29 6.00
C PHE A 32 0.67 -3.51 6.90
N SER A 33 -0.04 -4.62 6.68
CA SER A 33 0.21 -5.88 7.40
C SER A 33 1.66 -6.33 7.25
N LEU A 34 2.19 -6.25 6.03
CA LEU A 34 3.58 -6.58 5.72
C LEU A 34 4.55 -5.66 6.49
N SER A 35 4.34 -4.34 6.46
CA SER A 35 5.20 -3.37 7.16
C SER A 35 5.30 -3.65 8.66
N LYS A 36 4.20 -4.02 9.30
CA LYS A 36 4.17 -4.39 10.73
C LYS A 36 4.97 -5.67 10.98
N SER A 37 4.86 -6.66 10.11
CA SER A 37 5.63 -7.91 10.20
C SER A 37 7.13 -7.69 10.01
N LEU A 38 7.54 -6.78 9.12
CA LEU A 38 8.95 -6.41 8.96
C LEU A 38 9.48 -5.61 10.15
N SER A 39 8.68 -4.71 10.72
CA SER A 39 9.11 -3.83 11.80
C SER A 39 9.52 -4.56 13.08
N THR A 40 9.04 -5.78 13.31
CA THR A 40 9.41 -6.57 14.50
C THR A 40 10.73 -7.30 14.35
N GLY A 41 11.29 -7.43 13.14
CA GLY A 41 12.57 -8.10 12.88
C GLY A 41 12.59 -9.62 13.17
N ASN A 42 11.45 -10.20 13.55
CA ASN A 42 11.33 -11.62 13.92
C ASN A 42 11.09 -12.54 12.71
N SER A 43 10.76 -11.96 11.55
CA SER A 43 10.43 -12.70 10.34
C SER A 43 11.70 -13.19 9.63
N LYS A 44 11.87 -14.53 9.57
CA LYS A 44 13.02 -15.19 8.90
C LYS A 44 12.82 -15.43 7.40
N SER A 45 11.59 -15.31 6.91
CA SER A 45 11.23 -15.62 5.52
C SER A 45 11.35 -14.43 4.56
N PHE A 46 11.40 -13.20 5.06
CA PHE A 46 11.41 -12.00 4.23
C PHE A 46 12.66 -11.16 4.57
N PHE A 47 13.63 -11.15 3.65
CA PHE A 47 14.86 -10.39 3.82
C PHE A 47 14.69 -8.98 3.25
N CYS A 48 14.71 -7.97 4.12
CA CYS A 48 14.82 -6.57 3.71
C CYS A 48 16.15 -6.04 4.24
N PRO A 49 17.10 -5.63 3.37
CA PRO A 49 18.37 -5.06 3.82
C PRO A 49 18.09 -3.77 4.59
N THR A 50 18.10 -3.84 5.92
CA THR A 50 18.03 -2.66 6.76
C THR A 50 19.40 -1.99 6.68
N LYS A 51 19.49 -0.79 6.08
CA LYS A 51 20.61 0.10 6.40
C LYS A 51 20.48 0.35 7.89
N LYS A 52 21.34 -0.26 8.72
CA LYS A 52 21.42 0.07 10.15
C LYS A 52 21.70 1.56 10.24
N ILE A 53 20.67 2.36 10.46
CA ILE A 53 20.86 3.73 10.91
C ILE A 53 21.35 3.54 12.34
N ASN A 54 22.65 3.73 12.54
CA ASN A 54 23.26 3.74 13.86
C ASN A 54 22.66 4.93 14.62
N ASN A 55 21.53 4.74 15.29
CA ASN A 55 20.98 5.69 16.25
C ASN A 55 21.86 5.64 17.52
N GLN A 56 23.12 6.06 17.40
CA GLN A 56 23.90 6.49 18.54
C GLN A 56 23.42 7.90 18.92
N ARG A 57 23.09 8.11 20.19
CA ARG A 57 22.37 9.26 20.81
C ARG A 57 20.86 9.09 20.74
N LEU A 58 20.12 8.94 21.84
CA LEU A 58 20.20 9.69 23.10
C LEU A 58 19.88 8.77 24.29
N LYS A 59 20.89 8.27 25.01
CA LYS A 59 20.69 7.97 26.44
C LYS A 59 21.05 9.25 27.18
N LYS A 60 20.03 10.03 27.59
CA LYS A 60 20.25 11.08 28.58
C LYS A 60 20.45 10.39 29.94
N PRO A 61 21.58 10.59 30.62
CA PRO A 61 21.71 10.11 32.00
C PRO A 61 20.75 10.90 32.89
N LYS A 62 20.11 10.18 33.82
CA LYS A 62 19.54 10.79 35.03
C LYS A 62 20.66 11.07 36.02
#